data_AF-A0A2S3UTF1-F1
#
_entry.id   AF-A0A2S3UTF1-F1
#
_cell.length_a   1.000
_cell.length_b   1.000
_cell.length_c   1.000
_cell.angle_alpha   90.00
_cell.angle_beta   90.00
_cell.angle_gamma   90.00
#
_symmetry.space_group_name_H-M   'P 1'
#
loop_
_entity.id
_entity.type
_entity.pdbx_description
1 polymer ?
#
loop_
_entity_poly.entity_id
_entity_poly.type
_entity_poly.pdbx_seq_one_letter_code
_entity_poly.pdbx_strand_id
1 'polypeptide(L)'
;MTGQTEKFDDLLRLRTAVVQELSAVFAEHHRLLQVASAAEFKSLDEATCSEAEKEKEAVATKIECNAAASEKLTAELDRIDRELERNDLEGEVND
;
A
#
# COMPACT_ATOMS: atom_id res chain seq x y z
N MET A 1 -5.47 -3.35 34.23
CA MET A 1 -5.47 -4.43 33.23
C MET A 1 -6.39 -4.13 32.02
N THR A 2 -7.62 -3.62 32.18
CA THR A 2 -8.58 -3.49 31.05
C THR A 2 -8.15 -2.58 29.88
N GLY A 3 -7.48 -1.45 30.14
CA GLY A 3 -7.07 -0.51 29.07
C GLY A 3 -5.91 -0.98 28.18
N GLN A 4 -5.10 -1.96 28.63
CA GLN A 4 -4.03 -2.54 27.82
C GLN A 4 -4.58 -3.55 26.80
N THR A 5 -5.55 -4.36 27.20
CA THR A 5 -6.24 -5.31 26.31
C THR A 5 -6.99 -4.58 25.19
N GLU A 6 -7.70 -3.49 25.51
CA GLU A 6 -8.40 -2.67 24.50
C GLU A 6 -7.43 -2.07 23.48
N LYS A 7 -6.28 -1.54 23.94
CA LYS A 7 -5.24 -1.00 23.06
C LYS A 7 -4.62 -2.06 22.15
N PHE A 8 -4.42 -3.28 22.65
CA PHE A 8 -3.88 -4.39 21.86
C PHE A 8 -4.87 -4.81 20.77
N ASP A 9 -6.15 -4.96 21.09
CA ASP A 9 -7.20 -5.28 20.12
C ASP A 9 -7.34 -4.20 19.05
N ASP A 10 -7.22 -2.92 19.42
CA ASP A 10 -7.26 -1.80 18.47
C ASP A 10 -6.04 -1.80 17.53
N LEU A 11 -4.85 -2.13 18.03
CA LEU A 11 -3.66 -2.31 17.18
C LEU A 11 -3.82 -3.47 16.20
N LEU A 12 -4.42 -4.60 16.61
CA LEU A 12 -4.71 -5.73 15.72
C LEU A 12 -5.74 -5.37 14.63
N ARG A 13 -6.77 -4.61 14.99
CA ARG A 13 -7.76 -4.09 14.00
C ARG A 13 -7.09 -3.15 13.01
N LEU A 14 -6.25 -2.22 13.50
CA LEU A 14 -5.52 -1.29 12.66
C LEU A 14 -4.55 -2.04 11.72
N ARG A 15 -3.81 -3.03 12.25
CA ARG A 15 -2.94 -3.91 11.46
C ARG A 15 -3.71 -4.57 10.31
N THR A 16 -4.89 -5.11 10.60
CA THR A 16 -5.73 -5.77 9.60
C THR A 16 -6.19 -4.79 8.51
N ALA A 17 -6.60 -3.58 8.90
CA ALA A 17 -6.99 -2.54 7.95
C ALA A 17 -5.82 -2.14 7.04
N VAL A 18 -4.63 -1.91 7.61
CA VAL A 18 -3.42 -1.55 6.84
C VAL A 18 -3.04 -2.67 5.87
N VAL A 19 -3.08 -3.94 6.28
CA VAL A 19 -2.79 -5.08 5.39
C VAL A 19 -3.80 -5.19 4.24
N GLN A 20 -5.08 -4.96 4.51
CA GLN A 20 -6.13 -4.96 3.48
C GLN A 20 -5.90 -3.83 2.47
N GLU A 21 -5.60 -2.63 2.95
CA GLU A 21 -5.31 -1.47 2.09
C GLU A 21 -4.05 -1.69 1.26
N LEU A 22 -2.98 -2.21 1.87
CA LEU A 22 -1.70 -2.50 1.22
C LEU A 22 -1.86 -3.58 0.13
N SER A 23 -2.72 -4.58 0.36
CA SER A 23 -3.10 -5.57 -0.65
C SER A 23 -3.82 -4.93 -1.84
N ALA A 24 -4.75 -4.00 -1.58
CA ALA A 24 -5.46 -3.28 -2.63
C ALA A 24 -4.53 -2.36 -3.44
N VAL A 25 -3.62 -1.63 -2.77
CA VAL A 25 -2.63 -0.76 -3.41
C VAL A 25 -1.68 -1.57 -4.28
N PHE A 26 -1.20 -2.74 -3.83
CA PHE A 26 -0.35 -3.59 -4.67
C PHE A 26 -1.09 -4.19 -5.87
N ALA A 27 -2.34 -4.60 -5.70
CA ALA A 27 -3.16 -5.07 -6.81
C ALA A 27 -3.34 -3.97 -7.87
N GLU A 28 -3.62 -2.74 -7.44
CA GLU A 28 -3.76 -1.59 -8.34
C GLU A 28 -2.43 -1.19 -8.99
N HIS A 29 -1.34 -1.17 -8.23
CA HIS A 29 -0.01 -0.90 -8.77
C HIS A 29 0.37 -1.91 -9.86
N HIS A 30 0.13 -3.20 -9.62
CA HIS A 30 0.35 -4.24 -10.63
C HIS A 30 -0.55 -4.06 -11.86
N ARG A 31 -1.83 -3.73 -11.66
CA ARG A 31 -2.77 -3.44 -12.75
C ARG A 31 -2.29 -2.25 -13.60
N LEU A 32 -1.82 -1.18 -12.97
CA LEU A 32 -1.32 0.01 -13.67
C LEU A 32 -0.06 -0.29 -14.48
N LEU A 33 0.87 -1.10 -13.95
CA LEU A 33 2.05 -1.56 -14.69
C LEU A 33 1.67 -2.36 -15.95
N GLN A 34 0.67 -3.25 -15.85
CA GLN A 34 0.17 -4.00 -17.01
C GLN A 34 -0.45 -3.07 -18.07
N VAL A 35 -1.24 -2.08 -17.64
CA VAL A 35 -1.85 -1.10 -18.55
C VAL A 35 -0.79 -0.23 -19.21
N ALA A 36 0.22 0.23 -18.48
CA ALA A 36 1.33 1.00 -19.02
C ALA A 36 2.07 0.21 -20.11
N SER A 37 2.41 -1.05 -19.84
CA SER A 37 3.08 -1.93 -20.80
C SER A 37 2.25 -2.16 -22.07
N ALA A 38 0.93 -2.36 -21.92
CA ALA A 38 0.03 -2.52 -23.07
C ALA A 38 -0.11 -1.22 -23.89
N ALA A 39 -0.17 -0.06 -23.23
CA ALA A 39 -0.26 1.24 -23.89
C ALA A 39 1.03 1.61 -24.66
N GLU A 40 2.20 1.24 -24.12
CA GLU A 40 3.47 1.38 -24.82
C GLU A 40 3.50 0.57 -26.12
N PHE A 41 3.07 -0.70 -26.08
CA PHE A 41 2.99 -1.54 -27.28
C PHE A 41 2.07 -0.92 -28.34
N LYS A 42 0.85 -0.51 -27.96
CA LYS A 42 -0.11 0.09 -28.89
C LYS A 42 0.37 1.41 -29.50
N SER A 43 1.06 2.24 -28.73
CA SER A 43 1.61 3.51 -29.24
C SER A 43 2.74 3.34 -30.26
N LEU A 44 3.44 2.20 -30.24
CA LEU A 44 4.43 1.87 -31.26
C LEU A 44 3.74 1.53 -32.59
N ASP A 45 2.50 1.02 -32.54
CA ASP A 45 1.69 0.69 -33.71
C ASP A 45 0.93 1.90 -34.29
N GLU A 46 0.59 2.91 -33.47
CA GLU A 46 -0.18 4.10 -33.88
C GLU A 46 0.72 5.36 -33.99
N ALA A 47 1.18 5.70 -35.19
CA ALA A 47 2.15 6.78 -35.49
C ALA A 47 1.65 8.24 -35.30
N THR A 48 0.59 8.49 -34.52
CA THR A 48 0.03 9.84 -34.29
C THR A 48 -0.25 10.06 -32.81
N CYS A 49 0.69 10.69 -32.10
CA CYS A 49 0.75 10.73 -30.63
C CYS A 49 0.57 12.15 -30.07
N SER A 50 -0.60 12.41 -29.49
CA SER A 50 -0.85 13.58 -28.63
C SER A 50 -1.79 13.20 -27.49
N GLU A 51 -2.83 12.42 -27.78
CA GLU A 51 -3.74 11.89 -26.75
C GLU A 51 -3.15 10.66 -26.04
N ALA A 52 -2.48 9.78 -26.78
CA ALA A 52 -1.79 8.62 -26.22
C ALA A 52 -0.63 9.00 -25.28
N GLU A 53 0.03 10.15 -25.51
CA GLU A 53 1.10 10.64 -24.62
C GLU A 53 0.54 11.15 -23.28
N LYS A 54 -0.59 11.88 -23.32
CA LYS A 54 -1.27 12.36 -22.10
C LYS A 54 -1.80 11.21 -21.25
N GLU A 55 -2.33 10.17 -21.88
CA GLU A 55 -2.82 8.98 -21.17
C GLU A 55 -1.66 8.23 -20.50
N LYS A 56 -0.51 8.08 -21.17
CA LYS A 56 0.69 7.50 -20.58
C LYS A 56 1.22 8.30 -19.39
N GLU A 57 1.29 9.62 -19.51
CA GLU A 57 1.71 10.50 -18.40
C GLU A 57 0.79 10.33 -17.19
N ALA A 58 -0.53 10.30 -17.41
CA ALA A 58 -1.51 10.09 -16.33
C ALA A 58 -1.38 8.70 -15.67
N VAL A 59 -1.04 7.65 -16.43
CA VAL A 59 -0.78 6.32 -15.89
C VAL A 59 0.53 6.30 -15.09
N ALA A 60 1.59 6.93 -15.59
CA ALA A 60 2.87 7.04 -14.90
C ALA A 60 2.73 7.72 -13.53
N THR A 61 2.03 8.87 -13.46
CA THR A 61 1.76 9.54 -12.17
C THR A 61 0.98 8.64 -11.21
N LYS A 62 -0.01 7.88 -11.69
CA LYS A 62 -0.77 6.95 -10.83
C LYS A 62 0.08 5.80 -10.30
N ILE A 63 1.04 5.32 -11.08
CA ILE A 63 2.00 4.29 -10.65
C ILE A 63 2.87 4.84 -9.52
N GLU A 64 3.42 6.04 -9.69
CA GLU A 64 4.23 6.72 -8.67
C GLU A 64 3.44 6.99 -7.39
N CYS A 65 2.21 7.49 -7.50
CA CYS A 65 1.34 7.70 -6.35
C CYS A 65 1.03 6.40 -5.60
N ASN A 66 0.75 5.30 -6.32
CA ASN A 66 0.55 3.99 -5.69
C ASN A 66 1.83 3.46 -5.04
N ALA A 67 2.99 3.64 -5.68
CA ALA A 67 4.27 3.24 -5.09
C ALA A 67 4.53 3.98 -3.77
N ALA A 68 4.34 5.30 -3.75
CA ALA A 68 4.49 6.10 -2.53
C ALA A 68 3.47 5.71 -1.44
N ALA A 69 2.21 5.43 -1.83
CA ALA A 69 1.20 4.92 -0.90
C ALA A 69 1.60 3.56 -0.31
N SER A 70 2.17 2.67 -1.12
CA SER A 70 2.63 1.36 -0.66
C SER A 70 3.79 1.44 0.33
N GLU A 71 4.74 2.36 0.10
CA GLU A 71 5.86 2.60 1.02
C GLU A 71 5.35 3.13 2.37
N LYS A 72 4.42 4.09 2.34
CA LYS A 72 3.82 4.65 3.54
C LYS A 72 3.07 3.59 4.36
N LEU A 73 2.23 2.78 3.71
CA LEU A 73 1.47 1.72 4.38
C LEU A 73 2.40 0.62 4.92
N THR A 74 3.51 0.33 4.24
CA THR A 74 4.52 -0.62 4.73
C THR A 74 5.18 -0.10 6.01
N ALA A 75 5.60 1.18 6.01
CA ALA A 75 6.17 1.80 7.20
C ALA A 75 5.17 1.89 8.37
N GLU A 76 3.88 2.08 8.08
CA GLU A 76 2.82 2.06 9.08
C GLU A 76 2.61 0.66 9.66
N LEU A 77 2.63 -0.38 8.82
CA LEU A 77 2.56 -1.77 9.27
C LEU A 77 3.73 -2.12 10.18
N ASP A 78 4.97 -1.76 9.80
CA ASP A 78 6.17 -1.97 10.62
C ASP A 78 6.06 -1.28 11.98
N ARG A 79 5.49 -0.06 12.03
CA ARG A 79 5.25 0.66 13.29
C ARG A 79 4.26 -0.11 14.17
N ILE A 80 3.16 -0.59 13.60
CA ILE A 80 2.11 -1.32 14.33
C ILE A 80 2.68 -2.65 14.86
N ASP A 81 3.43 -3.38 14.05
CA ASP A 81 4.02 -4.66 14.46
C ASP A 81 4.99 -4.46 15.64
N ARG A 82 5.85 -3.43 15.60
CA ARG A 82 6.73 -3.07 16.74
C ARG A 82 5.95 -2.65 17.99
N GLU A 83 4.82 -1.96 17.81
CA GLU A 83 3.96 -1.58 18.93
C GLU A 83 3.28 -2.82 19.54
N LEU A 84 2.79 -3.75 18.73
CA LEU A 84 2.23 -5.02 19.21
C LEU A 84 3.27 -5.83 19.97
N GLU A 85 4.47 -6.02 19.41
CA GLU A 85 5.58 -6.72 20.09
C GLU A 85 5.92 -6.10 21.44
N ARG A 86 5.93 -4.77 21.54
CA ARG A 86 6.17 -4.08 22.81
C ARG A 86 5.06 -4.31 23.83
N ASN A 87 3.80 -4.23 23.42
CA ASN A 87 2.68 -4.44 24.36
C ASN A 87 2.60 -5.90 24.82
N ASP A 88 2.98 -6.87 23.98
CA ASP A 88 3.06 -8.29 24.33
C ASP A 88 4.13 -8.53 25.41
N LEU A 89 5.35 -8.02 25.18
CA LEU A 89 6.46 -8.10 26.15
C LEU A 89 6.17 -7.36 27.46
N GLU A 90 5.49 -6.20 27.42
CA GLU A 90 5.06 -5.48 28.62
C GLU A 90 3.97 -6.24 29.40
N GLY A 91 3.14 -7.03 28.72
CA GLY A 91 2.16 -7.91 29.35
C GLY A 91 2.84 -9.06 30.11
N GLU A 92 3.80 -9.75 29.48
CA GLU A 92 4.52 -10.87 30.07
C GLU A 92 5.36 -10.52 31.31
N VAL A 93 5.82 -9.27 31.44
CA VAL A 93 6.63 -8.81 32.59
C VAL A 93 5.79 -8.39 33.80
N ASN A 94 4.50 -8.07 33.59
CA ASN A 94 3.60 -7.57 34.63
C ASN A 94 2.64 -8.64 35.21
N ASP A 95 2.64 -9.85 34.65
CA ASP A 95 1.91 -11.04 35.14
C ASP A 95 2.78 -11.91 36.07
#